data_AF-A0A7K0BLQ2-F1
#
_entry.id   AF-A0A7K0BLQ2-F1
#
_cell.length_a   1.000
_cell.length_b   1.000
_cell.length_c   1.000
_cell.angle_alpha   90.00
_cell.angle_beta   90.00
_cell.angle_gamma   90.00
#
_symmetry.space_group_name_H-M   'P 1'
#
loop_
_entity.id
_entity.type
_entity.pdbx_description
1 polymer ?
#
loop_
_entity_poly.entity_id
_entity_poly.type
_entity_poly.pdbx_seq_one_letter_code
_entity_poly.pdbx_strand_id
1 'polypeptide(L)'
;MKHLNYFLKGFGFENYNDFLHSCFKILYFKKIELVFFITSMSGTIRYYFEQSIGVDIVVYIAFSFLIIAETQTGIKASIKVKNNRFRSRPFGRMLFKLFTYTTLLFVLNSFSSRIKTPELLGFEVNPFQWLYYVVFAGIIFQLVISWLENLAVLGYSEAKGLLGVVLRKYNKWFEFDGTKNAENE
;
A
#
# COMPACT_ATOMS: atom_id res chain seq x y z
N MET A 1 -25.42 5.66 46.09
CA MET A 1 -24.64 6.88 45.73
C MET A 1 -24.13 7.67 46.94
N LYS A 2 -24.89 7.84 48.04
CA LYS A 2 -24.45 8.65 49.20
C LYS A 2 -23.18 8.11 49.90
N HIS A 3 -23.07 6.79 50.09
CA HIS A 3 -21.87 6.17 50.69
C HIS A 3 -20.63 6.30 49.79
N LEU A 4 -20.80 6.22 48.47
CA LEU A 4 -19.72 6.38 47.50
C LEU A 4 -19.19 7.82 47.48
N ASN A 5 -20.08 8.81 47.48
CA ASN A 5 -19.68 10.22 47.56
C ASN A 5 -19.01 10.54 48.90
N TYR A 6 -19.43 9.91 50.00
CA TYR A 6 -18.79 10.09 51.31
C TYR A 6 -17.35 9.53 51.32
N PHE A 7 -17.15 8.34 50.74
CA PHE A 7 -15.82 7.76 50.58
C PHE A 7 -14.92 8.62 49.69
N LEU A 8 -15.43 9.09 48.55
CA LEU A 8 -14.68 9.92 47.59
C LEU A 8 -14.30 11.30 48.16
N LYS A 9 -15.12 11.87 49.06
CA LYS A 9 -14.75 13.07 49.82
C LYS A 9 -13.52 12.88 50.69
N GLY A 10 -13.30 11.67 51.20
CA GLY A 10 -12.07 11.32 51.95
C GLY A 10 -10.80 11.41 51.10
N PHE A 11 -10.92 11.32 49.77
CA PHE A 11 -9.81 11.46 48.82
C PHE A 11 -9.76 12.86 48.16
N GLY A 12 -10.60 13.80 48.60
CA GLY A 12 -10.64 15.17 48.08
C GLY A 12 -11.52 15.38 46.85
N PHE A 13 -12.32 14.39 46.43
CA PHE A 13 -13.29 14.55 45.34
C PHE A 13 -14.65 14.98 45.88
N GLU A 14 -15.30 15.97 45.26
CA GLU A 14 -16.56 16.50 45.76
C GLU A 14 -17.73 15.50 45.59
N ASN A 15 -17.68 14.72 44.53
CA ASN A 15 -18.69 13.74 44.15
C ASN A 15 -18.14 12.74 43.12
N TYR A 16 -18.90 11.68 42.82
CA TYR A 16 -18.51 10.67 41.83
C TYR A 16 -18.24 11.24 40.43
N ASN A 17 -18.96 12.29 40.01
CA ASN A 17 -18.74 12.92 38.71
C ASN A 17 -17.41 13.67 38.65
N ASP A 18 -17.01 14.33 39.73
CA ASP A 18 -15.72 15.02 39.87
C ASP A 18 -14.55 14.03 39.80
N PHE A 19 -14.69 12.88 40.49
CA PHE A 19 -13.75 11.77 40.36
C PHE A 19 -13.63 11.26 38.91
N LEU A 20 -14.75 10.99 38.23
CA LEU A 20 -14.73 10.55 36.83
C LEU A 20 -14.15 11.59 35.89
N HIS A 21 -14.44 12.87 36.10
CA HIS A 21 -13.93 13.95 35.27
C HIS A 21 -12.40 14.13 35.45
N SER A 22 -11.89 13.86 36.65
CA SER A 22 -10.45 13.87 36.94
C SER A 22 -9.73 12.67 36.31
N CYS A 23 -10.26 11.45 36.50
CA CYS A 23 -9.66 10.21 35.98
C CYS A 23 -9.79 10.06 34.46
N PHE A 24 -10.92 10.46 33.88
CA PHE A 24 -11.27 10.23 32.47
C PHE A 24 -11.51 11.53 31.72
N LYS A 25 -10.64 12.53 31.93
CA LYS A 25 -10.72 13.85 31.29
C LYS A 25 -10.89 13.79 29.75
N ILE A 26 -10.31 12.76 29.11
CA ILE A 26 -10.46 12.46 27.67
C ILE A 26 -11.91 12.14 27.26
N LEU A 27 -12.67 11.47 28.12
CA LEU A 27 -14.09 11.14 27.90
C LEU A 27 -15.02 12.36 28.01
N TYR A 28 -14.51 13.51 28.48
CA TYR A 28 -15.27 14.76 28.58
C TYR A 28 -14.88 15.78 27.50
N PHE A 29 -14.01 15.42 26.54
CA PHE A 29 -13.74 16.29 25.41
C PHE A 29 -14.99 16.51 24.55
N LYS A 30 -15.18 17.76 24.10
CA LYS A 30 -16.25 18.11 23.17
C LYS A 30 -16.12 17.25 21.91
N LYS A 31 -17.18 16.52 21.55
CA LYS A 31 -17.24 15.56 20.42
C LYS A 31 -16.42 14.27 20.61
N ILE A 32 -16.14 13.82 21.84
CA ILE A 32 -15.45 12.54 22.05
C ILE A 32 -16.16 11.35 21.39
N GLU A 33 -17.49 11.35 21.35
CA GLU A 33 -18.28 10.31 20.68
C GLU A 33 -17.92 10.21 19.19
N LEU A 34 -17.74 11.35 18.52
CA LEU A 34 -17.31 11.41 17.13
C LEU A 34 -15.87 10.88 16.97
N VAL A 35 -14.96 11.25 17.87
CA VAL A 35 -13.57 10.78 17.82
C VAL A 35 -13.50 9.27 18.04
N PHE A 36 -14.25 8.76 18.99
CA PHE A 36 -14.35 7.33 19.28
C PHE A 36 -14.93 6.58 18.08
N PHE A 37 -16.00 7.11 17.49
CA PHE A 37 -16.62 6.55 16.30
C PHE A 37 -15.65 6.49 15.12
N ILE A 38 -14.97 7.59 14.79
CA ILE A 38 -14.00 7.66 13.69
C ILE A 38 -12.83 6.71 13.94
N THR A 39 -12.30 6.65 15.16
CA THR A 39 -11.16 5.80 15.52
C THR A 39 -11.52 4.32 15.49
N SER A 40 -12.70 3.96 15.98
CA SER A 40 -13.21 2.60 15.93
C SER A 40 -13.45 2.15 14.48
N MET A 41 -14.08 3.01 13.66
CA MET A 41 -14.27 2.73 12.24
C MET A 41 -12.95 2.59 11.50
N SER A 42 -11.99 3.51 11.71
CA SER A 42 -10.70 3.47 11.03
C SER A 42 -9.88 2.24 11.43
N GLY A 43 -9.89 1.87 12.71
CA GLY A 43 -9.27 0.64 13.20
C GLY A 43 -9.89 -0.61 12.58
N THR A 44 -11.22 -0.65 12.50
CA THR A 44 -11.95 -1.76 11.87
C THR A 44 -11.63 -1.87 10.37
N ILE A 45 -11.67 -0.75 9.64
CA ILE A 45 -11.32 -0.69 8.22
C ILE A 45 -9.87 -1.17 8.01
N ARG A 46 -8.93 -0.66 8.80
CA ARG A 46 -7.52 -1.06 8.73
C ARG A 46 -7.37 -2.57 8.95
N TYR A 47 -8.00 -3.11 9.99
CA TYR A 47 -7.92 -4.54 10.29
C TYR A 47 -8.42 -5.40 9.13
N TYR A 48 -9.62 -5.13 8.61
CA TYR A 48 -10.17 -5.90 7.49
C TYR A 48 -9.37 -5.72 6.21
N PHE A 49 -8.84 -4.52 5.97
CA PHE A 49 -8.01 -4.22 4.82
C PHE A 49 -6.71 -5.04 4.83
N GLU A 50 -5.98 -5.01 5.94
CA GLU A 50 -4.71 -5.73 6.11
C GLU A 50 -4.92 -7.24 6.04
N GLN A 51 -5.99 -7.76 6.67
CA GLN A 51 -6.34 -9.18 6.58
C GLN A 51 -6.72 -9.61 5.17
N SER A 52 -7.31 -8.72 4.37
CA SER A 52 -7.74 -9.05 3.00
C SER A 52 -6.59 -8.98 2.01
N ILE A 53 -5.84 -7.88 2.00
CA ILE A 53 -4.81 -7.61 0.97
C ILE A 53 -3.44 -8.16 1.38
N GLY A 54 -3.15 -8.28 2.67
CA GLY A 54 -1.88 -8.82 3.18
C GLY A 54 -0.73 -7.80 3.27
N VAL A 55 -1.02 -6.50 3.09
CA VAL A 55 -0.06 -5.41 3.38
C VAL A 55 -0.64 -4.39 4.34
N ASP A 56 0.24 -3.72 5.08
CA ASP A 56 -0.09 -2.54 5.88
C ASP A 56 -0.71 -1.44 5.00
N ILE A 57 -1.69 -0.73 5.54
CA ILE A 57 -2.43 0.31 4.82
C ILE A 57 -1.52 1.43 4.30
N VAL A 58 -0.44 1.77 5.00
CA VAL A 58 0.53 2.79 4.58
C VAL A 58 1.31 2.31 3.36
N VAL A 59 1.68 1.03 3.31
CA VAL A 59 2.35 0.42 2.16
C VAL A 59 1.44 0.44 0.94
N TYR A 60 0.15 0.11 1.12
CA TYR A 60 -0.83 0.16 0.03
C TYR A 60 -1.07 1.59 -0.49
N ILE A 61 -1.07 2.59 0.40
CA ILE A 61 -1.18 4.00 0.01
C ILE A 61 0.04 4.38 -0.85
N ALA A 62 1.26 4.03 -0.42
CA ALA A 62 2.47 4.29 -1.20
C ALA A 62 2.44 3.59 -2.57
N PHE A 63 1.98 2.34 -2.62
CA PHE A 63 1.74 1.59 -3.84
C PHE A 63 0.75 2.29 -4.79
N SER A 64 -0.37 2.79 -4.23
CA SER A 64 -1.37 3.54 -5.00
C SER A 64 -0.80 4.84 -5.56
N PHE A 65 0.00 5.56 -4.77
CA PHE A 65 0.72 6.75 -5.23
C PHE A 65 1.68 6.45 -6.38
N LEU A 66 2.36 5.31 -6.36
CA LEU A 66 3.25 4.89 -7.44
C LEU A 66 2.48 4.69 -8.76
N ILE A 67 1.31 4.06 -8.73
CA ILE A 67 0.44 3.89 -9.92
C ILE A 67 -0.03 5.25 -10.44
N ILE A 68 -0.42 6.16 -9.54
CA ILE A 68 -0.83 7.52 -9.90
C ILE A 68 0.34 8.26 -10.56
N ALA A 69 1.54 8.19 -9.98
CA ALA A 69 2.74 8.84 -10.50
C ALA A 69 3.14 8.27 -11.88
N GLU A 70 3.10 6.95 -12.06
CA GLU A 70 3.31 6.28 -13.34
C GLU A 70 2.31 6.78 -14.39
N THR A 71 1.02 6.84 -14.06
CA THR A 71 0.00 7.30 -15.00
C THR A 71 0.18 8.78 -15.34
N GLN A 72 0.42 9.63 -14.35
CA GLN A 72 0.60 11.07 -14.56
C GLN A 72 1.83 11.37 -15.44
N THR A 73 2.95 10.71 -15.18
CA THR A 73 4.16 10.84 -16.00
C THR A 73 3.95 10.28 -17.40
N GLY A 74 3.25 9.16 -17.55
CA GLY A 74 2.89 8.59 -18.84
C GLY A 74 2.00 9.49 -19.69
N ILE A 75 1.04 10.18 -19.07
CA ILE A 75 0.22 11.20 -19.75
C ILE A 75 1.11 12.34 -20.25
N LYS A 76 1.97 12.89 -19.39
CA LYS A 76 2.88 13.99 -19.74
C LYS A 76 3.85 13.57 -20.87
N ALA A 77 4.43 12.38 -20.78
CA ALA A 77 5.32 11.82 -21.79
C ALA A 77 4.59 11.63 -23.14
N SER A 78 3.36 11.11 -23.12
CA SER A 78 2.53 10.94 -24.32
C SER A 78 2.19 12.28 -24.98
N ILE A 79 1.92 13.33 -24.20
CA ILE A 79 1.67 14.67 -24.73
C ILE A 79 2.95 15.21 -25.39
N LYS A 80 4.10 15.09 -24.72
CA LYS A 80 5.39 15.57 -25.22
C LYS A 80 5.83 14.91 -26.54
N VAL A 81 5.66 13.59 -26.65
CA VAL A 81 6.14 12.82 -27.82
C VAL A 81 5.15 12.81 -28.98
N LYS A 82 3.85 12.64 -28.69
CA LYS A 82 2.83 12.40 -29.72
C LYS A 82 1.96 13.63 -30.01
N ASN A 83 2.24 14.77 -29.37
CA ASN A 83 1.42 15.99 -29.43
C ASN A 83 -0.09 15.73 -29.22
N ASN A 84 -0.40 14.67 -28.48
CA ASN A 84 -1.76 14.16 -28.33
C ASN A 84 -2.51 15.03 -27.32
N ARG A 85 -3.72 15.49 -27.68
CA ARG A 85 -4.63 16.15 -26.73
C ARG A 85 -4.99 15.21 -25.58
N PHE A 86 -5.21 15.78 -24.40
CA PHE A 86 -5.64 15.05 -23.21
C PHE A 86 -6.89 14.19 -23.51
N ARG A 87 -6.83 12.90 -23.16
CA ARG A 87 -7.95 11.94 -23.30
C ARG A 87 -8.29 11.39 -21.92
N SER A 88 -9.54 10.98 -21.69
CA SER A 88 -10.00 10.35 -20.43
C SER A 88 -9.50 8.91 -20.23
N ARG A 89 -9.11 8.23 -21.31
CA ARG A 89 -8.65 6.82 -21.33
C ARG A 89 -7.50 6.48 -20.35
N PRO A 90 -6.47 7.33 -20.13
CA PRO A 90 -5.39 7.06 -19.19
C PRO A 90 -5.86 6.93 -17.73
N PHE A 91 -6.87 7.69 -17.33
CA PHE A 91 -7.45 7.58 -15.98
C PHE A 91 -8.15 6.23 -15.77
N GLY A 92 -8.90 5.76 -16.79
CA GLY A 92 -9.49 4.41 -16.76
C GLY A 92 -8.43 3.31 -16.66
N ARG A 93 -7.30 3.45 -17.36
CA ARG A 93 -6.17 2.51 -17.27
C ARG A 93 -5.55 2.48 -15.86
N MET A 94 -5.45 3.62 -15.20
CA MET A 94 -4.96 3.72 -13.82
C MET A 94 -5.84 2.96 -12.84
N LEU A 95 -7.16 3.22 -12.88
CA LEU A 95 -8.13 2.52 -12.03
C LEU A 95 -8.14 1.01 -12.31
N PHE A 96 -8.04 0.62 -13.58
CA PHE A 96 -7.96 -0.79 -13.96
C PHE A 96 -6.69 -1.44 -13.40
N LYS A 97 -5.52 -0.81 -13.53
CA LYS A 97 -4.27 -1.31 -12.92
C LYS A 97 -4.42 -1.48 -11.41
N LEU A 98 -4.93 -0.46 -10.72
CA LEU A 98 -5.14 -0.50 -9.28
C LEU A 98 -6.06 -1.66 -8.90
N PHE A 99 -7.22 -1.80 -9.56
CA PHE A 99 -8.15 -2.90 -9.32
C PHE A 99 -7.54 -4.28 -9.60
N THR A 100 -6.84 -4.44 -10.73
CA THR A 100 -6.21 -5.70 -11.11
C THR A 100 -5.15 -6.12 -10.10
N TYR A 101 -4.25 -5.20 -9.71
CA TYR A 101 -3.20 -5.53 -8.75
C TYR A 101 -3.76 -5.80 -7.36
N THR A 102 -4.73 -5.01 -6.89
CA THR A 102 -5.39 -5.27 -5.60
C THR A 102 -6.11 -6.61 -5.58
N THR A 103 -6.79 -6.97 -6.67
CA THR A 103 -7.44 -8.29 -6.80
C THR A 103 -6.42 -9.42 -6.75
N LEU A 104 -5.30 -9.27 -7.45
CA LEU A 104 -4.22 -10.26 -7.45
C LEU A 104 -3.62 -10.46 -6.05
N LEU A 105 -3.33 -9.35 -5.35
CA LEU A 105 -2.84 -9.40 -3.97
C LEU A 105 -3.85 -10.04 -3.03
N PHE A 106 -5.13 -9.68 -3.14
CA PHE A 106 -6.20 -10.29 -2.35
C PHE A 106 -6.28 -11.81 -2.54
N VAL A 107 -6.22 -12.29 -3.78
CA VAL A 107 -6.26 -13.72 -4.09
C VAL A 107 -5.04 -14.44 -3.50
N LEU A 108 -3.84 -13.93 -3.72
CA LEU A 108 -2.60 -14.53 -3.22
C LEU A 108 -2.53 -14.53 -1.69
N ASN A 109 -2.92 -13.43 -1.04
CA ASN A 109 -2.99 -13.36 0.41
C ASN A 109 -4.07 -14.30 0.98
N SER A 110 -5.20 -14.45 0.30
CA SER A 110 -6.24 -15.42 0.69
C SER A 110 -5.72 -16.86 0.65
N PHE A 111 -4.91 -17.22 -0.35
CA PHE A 111 -4.24 -18.52 -0.38
C PHE A 111 -3.21 -18.67 0.75
N SER A 112 -2.36 -17.65 0.93
CA SER A 112 -1.32 -17.66 1.97
C SER A 112 -1.88 -17.77 3.38
N SER A 113 -3.00 -17.11 3.68
CA SER A 113 -3.55 -17.01 5.04
C SER A 113 -4.50 -18.16 5.40
N ARG A 114 -5.08 -18.86 4.43
CA ARG A 114 -6.10 -19.89 4.67
C ARG A 114 -5.60 -21.31 4.47
N ILE A 115 -4.49 -21.50 3.74
CA ILE A 115 -3.89 -22.82 3.54
C ILE A 115 -3.01 -23.15 4.74
N LYS A 116 -3.34 -24.24 5.44
CA LYS A 116 -2.47 -24.80 6.47
C LYS A 116 -1.25 -25.41 5.79
N THR A 117 -0.07 -24.90 6.12
CA THR A 117 1.18 -25.40 5.55
C THR A 117 1.92 -26.26 6.57
N PRO A 118 2.59 -27.34 6.14
CA PRO A 118 3.31 -28.22 7.05
C PRO A 118 4.52 -27.50 7.63
N GLU A 119 4.72 -27.62 8.95
CA GLU A 119 5.93 -27.17 9.62
C GLU A 119 7.08 -28.12 9.29
N LEU A 120 8.17 -27.58 8.73
CA LEU A 120 9.38 -28.34 8.41
C LEU A 120 10.50 -27.83 9.33
N LEU A 121 10.95 -28.69 10.25
CA LEU A 121 12.02 -28.37 11.22
C LEU A 121 11.75 -27.11 12.07
N GLY A 122 10.48 -26.85 12.42
CA GLY A 122 10.08 -25.67 13.20
C GLY A 122 9.99 -24.37 12.40
N PHE A 123 10.18 -24.42 11.08
CA PHE A 123 9.92 -23.31 10.17
C PHE A 123 8.62 -23.58 9.40
N GLU A 124 7.68 -22.65 9.45
CA GLU A 124 6.52 -22.64 8.57
C GLU A 124 6.99 -22.28 7.14
N VAL A 125 7.17 -23.30 6.30
CA VAL A 125 7.49 -23.11 4.88
C VAL A 125 6.18 -22.91 4.14
N ASN A 126 5.74 -21.66 4.01
CA ASN A 126 4.53 -21.30 3.28
C ASN A 126 4.86 -20.84 1.85
N PRO A 127 4.79 -21.73 0.83
CA PRO A 127 5.11 -21.37 -0.55
C PRO A 127 4.18 -20.29 -1.12
N PHE A 128 2.94 -20.20 -0.64
CA PHE A 128 1.98 -19.18 -1.07
C PHE A 128 2.34 -17.80 -0.52
N GLN A 129 2.91 -17.75 0.68
CA GLN A 129 3.43 -16.51 1.25
C GLN A 129 4.63 -15.99 0.47
N TRP A 130 5.54 -16.88 0.05
CA TRP A 130 6.66 -16.50 -0.80
C TRP A 130 6.17 -16.04 -2.17
N LEU A 131 5.24 -16.76 -2.78
CA LEU A 131 4.63 -16.36 -4.05
C LEU A 131 3.97 -14.98 -3.94
N TYR A 132 3.25 -14.71 -2.86
CA TYR A 132 2.68 -13.40 -2.56
C TYR A 132 3.74 -12.30 -2.60
N TYR A 133 4.83 -12.45 -1.83
CA TYR A 133 5.88 -11.42 -1.77
C TYR A 133 6.64 -11.27 -3.08
N VAL A 134 6.91 -12.36 -3.79
CA VAL A 134 7.56 -12.34 -5.11
C VAL A 134 6.70 -11.60 -6.12
N VAL A 135 5.40 -11.90 -6.19
CA VAL A 135 4.47 -11.22 -7.09
C VAL A 135 4.33 -9.75 -6.70
N PHE A 136 4.18 -9.44 -5.41
CA PHE A 136 4.06 -8.06 -4.94
C PHE A 136 5.31 -7.23 -5.29
N ALA A 137 6.50 -7.76 -5.01
CA ALA A 137 7.76 -7.13 -5.38
C ALA A 137 7.89 -6.97 -6.91
N GLY A 138 7.47 -7.98 -7.68
CA GLY A 138 7.45 -7.94 -9.14
C GLY A 138 6.55 -6.82 -9.69
N ILE A 139 5.35 -6.65 -9.14
CA ILE A 139 4.44 -5.56 -9.52
C ILE A 139 5.09 -4.20 -9.21
N ILE A 140 5.64 -4.03 -7.99
CA ILE A 140 6.32 -2.78 -7.62
C ILE A 140 7.46 -2.49 -8.58
N PHE A 141 8.30 -3.48 -8.86
CA PHE A 141 9.44 -3.34 -9.76
C PHE A 141 9.02 -2.95 -11.18
N GLN A 142 7.98 -3.61 -11.71
CA GLN A 142 7.40 -3.27 -13.02
C GLN A 142 6.86 -1.83 -13.06
N LEU A 143 6.18 -1.39 -12.00
CA LEU A 143 5.66 -0.02 -11.89
C LEU A 143 6.79 1.02 -11.82
N VAL A 144 7.85 0.74 -11.06
CA VAL A 144 9.03 1.60 -10.97
C VAL A 144 9.72 1.72 -12.33
N ILE A 145 9.91 0.62 -13.05
CA ILE A 145 10.48 0.66 -14.40
C ILE A 145 9.62 1.51 -15.33
N SER A 146 8.32 1.27 -15.36
CA SER A 146 7.40 2.04 -16.21
C SER A 146 7.42 3.54 -15.87
N TRP A 147 7.51 3.88 -14.58
CA TRP A 147 7.66 5.26 -14.13
C TRP A 147 8.98 5.90 -14.58
N LEU A 148 10.11 5.17 -14.45
CA LEU A 148 11.43 5.64 -14.91
C LEU A 148 11.48 5.82 -16.43
N GLU A 149 10.87 4.94 -17.21
CA GLU A 149 10.75 5.08 -18.67
C GLU A 149 10.02 6.37 -19.05
N ASN A 150 8.88 6.64 -18.40
CA ASN A 150 8.12 7.86 -18.63
C ASN A 150 8.93 9.12 -18.27
N LEU A 151 9.70 9.07 -17.18
CA LEU A 151 10.60 10.16 -16.77
C LEU A 151 11.76 10.36 -17.75
N ALA A 152 12.36 9.28 -18.27
CA ALA A 152 13.43 9.35 -19.26
C ALA A 152 12.95 10.07 -20.54
N VAL A 153 11.73 9.77 -21.00
CA VAL A 153 11.09 10.47 -22.15
C VAL A 153 10.86 11.96 -21.85
N LEU A 154 10.54 12.31 -20.61
CA LEU A 154 10.38 13.69 -20.19
C LEU A 154 11.71 14.46 -20.12
N GLY A 155 12.86 13.79 -20.20
CA GLY A 155 14.19 14.40 -20.29
C GLY A 155 14.98 14.38 -18.98
N TYR A 156 14.53 13.62 -17.98
CA TYR A 156 15.28 13.45 -16.72
C TYR A 156 16.47 12.51 -16.95
N SER A 157 17.69 13.06 -16.91
CA SER A 157 18.95 12.33 -17.13
C SER A 157 19.20 11.25 -16.07
N GLU A 158 18.84 11.51 -14.82
CA GLU A 158 18.93 10.57 -13.71
C GLU A 158 18.07 9.32 -13.93
N ALA A 159 16.84 9.50 -14.41
CA ALA A 159 15.94 8.41 -14.73
C ALA A 159 16.49 7.53 -15.86
N LYS A 160 17.12 8.15 -16.88
CA LYS A 160 17.78 7.43 -17.97
C LYS A 160 18.96 6.58 -17.48
N GLY A 161 19.77 7.13 -16.56
CA GLY A 161 20.88 6.41 -15.94
C GLY A 161 20.42 5.21 -15.10
N LEU A 162 19.44 5.43 -14.21
CA LEU A 162 18.86 4.39 -13.37
C LEU A 162 18.18 3.28 -14.20
N LEU A 163 17.40 3.66 -15.21
CA LEU A 163 16.77 2.72 -16.13
C LEU A 163 17.82 1.84 -16.83
N GLY A 164 18.92 2.43 -17.29
CA GLY A 164 20.02 1.70 -17.93
C GLY A 164 20.67 0.67 -17.00
N VAL A 165 20.88 1.00 -15.73
CA VAL A 165 21.42 0.06 -14.72
C VAL A 165 20.44 -1.06 -14.43
N VAL A 166 19.15 -0.72 -14.25
CA VAL A 166 18.08 -1.68 -13.95
C VAL A 166 17.90 -2.66 -15.10
N LEU A 167 17.78 -2.17 -16.34
CA LEU A 167 17.65 -3.01 -17.54
C LEU A 167 18.89 -3.88 -17.77
N ARG A 168 20.10 -3.36 -17.57
CA ARG A 168 21.33 -4.15 -17.73
C ARG A 168 21.43 -5.28 -16.70
N LYS A 169 21.02 -5.05 -15.46
CA LYS A 169 20.96 -6.11 -14.43
C LYS A 169 19.84 -7.10 -14.71
N TYR A 170 18.66 -6.63 -15.11
CA TYR A 170 17.52 -7.46 -15.44
C TYR A 170 17.79 -8.38 -16.64
N ASN A 171 18.34 -7.83 -17.73
CA ASN A 171 18.72 -8.61 -18.92
C ASN A 171 19.82 -9.64 -18.62
N LYS A 172 20.77 -9.31 -17.72
CA LYS A 172 21.81 -10.24 -17.28
C LYS A 172 21.26 -11.35 -16.36
N TRP A 173 20.25 -11.05 -15.55
CA TRP A 173 19.61 -12.02 -14.66
C TRP A 173 18.70 -13.00 -15.40
N PHE A 174 18.04 -12.54 -16.47
CA PHE A 174 17.08 -13.34 -17.22
C PHE A 174 17.63 -13.96 -18.50
N GLU A 175 18.89 -13.70 -18.88
CA GLU A 175 19.52 -14.12 -20.15
C GLU A 175 18.50 -14.26 -21.29
N PHE A 176 17.71 -13.20 -21.52
CA PHE A 176 17.04 -13.07 -22.81
C PHE A 176 18.14 -12.79 -23.81
N ASP A 177 18.68 -13.85 -24.42
CA ASP A 177 19.54 -13.83 -25.61
C ASP A 177 18.73 -13.35 -26.83
N GLY A 178 18.03 -12.22 -26.68
CA GLY A 178 17.31 -11.51 -27.73
C GLY A 178 18.19 -10.53 -28.49
N THR A 179 19.46 -10.37 -28.09
CA THR A 179 20.47 -9.59 -28.81
C THR A 179 21.34 -10.42 -29.75
N LYS A 180 20.95 -11.66 -30.09
CA LYS A 180 21.59 -12.42 -31.19
C LYS A 180 20.95 -12.26 -32.57
N ASN A 181 19.79 -11.62 -32.70
CA ASN A 181 19.10 -11.51 -33.99
C ASN A 181 18.97 -10.07 -34.52
N ALA A 182 19.83 -9.14 -34.08
CA ALA A 182 19.86 -7.76 -34.63
C ALA A 182 21.05 -7.50 -35.58
N GLU A 183 21.84 -8.52 -35.91
CA GLU A 183 22.98 -8.40 -36.84
C GLU A 183 22.88 -9.31 -38.07
N ASN A 184 21.76 -10.02 -38.28
CA ASN A 184 21.51 -10.77 -39.52
C ASN A 184 20.01 -10.76 -39.86
N GLU A 185 19.49 -9.61 -40.30
CA GLU A 185 18.36 -9.48 -41.25
C GLU A 185 18.30 -8.04 -41.79
#